data_AF-A0A8K0G3L7-F1
#
_entry.id   AF-A0A8K0G3L7-F1
#
_cell.length_a   1.000
_cell.length_b   1.000
_cell.length_c   1.000
_cell.angle_alpha   90.00
_cell.angle_beta   90.00
_cell.angle_gamma   90.00
#
_symmetry.space_group_name_H-M   'P 1'
#
loop_
_entity.id
_entity.type
_entity.pdbx_description
1 polymer ?
#
loop_
_entity_poly.entity_id
_entity_poly.type
_entity_poly.pdbx_seq_one_letter_code
_entity_poly.pdbx_strand_id
1 'polypeptide(L)'
;MSSDSSDDNAPLENLIITSKKKGLEVASLRCFDVIDSSKRQALIRNFNKMKDRNEQNAYLCGLISMKDICRRRPRKDGGSARLRDKSHTYKVRIQHAEGLFEEMSVSQAAFISLHGIKNHRLCTRKWYMKIKGEVVPDGRGKHTN
;
A
#
# COMPACT_ATOMS: atom_id res chain seq x y z
N MET A 1 39.58 52.14 -6.08
CA MET A 1 40.06 50.78 -5.74
C MET A 1 39.51 50.48 -4.36
N SER A 2 38.20 50.34 -4.12
CA SER A 2 37.17 49.53 -4.78
C SER A 2 37.51 48.05 -4.80
N SER A 3 37.15 47.38 -3.70
CA SER A 3 36.54 46.05 -3.72
C SER A 3 36.06 45.71 -2.31
N ASP A 4 34.87 46.22 -1.98
CA ASP A 4 33.98 45.67 -0.96
C ASP A 4 33.65 44.22 -1.34
N SER A 5 33.88 43.28 -0.43
CA SER A 5 33.42 41.90 -0.53
C SER A 5 32.02 41.81 0.06
N SER A 6 31.01 41.92 -0.81
CA SER A 6 29.62 41.60 -0.51
C SER A 6 29.46 40.08 -0.48
N ASP A 7 29.40 39.52 0.73
CA ASP A 7 28.94 38.16 1.00
C ASP A 7 27.42 38.08 0.80
N ASP A 8 27.01 38.02 -0.46
CA ASP A 8 25.67 37.61 -0.86
C ASP A 8 25.65 36.10 -1.06
N ASN A 9 25.13 35.34 -0.09
CA ASN A 9 24.50 34.08 -0.43
C ASN A 9 23.35 33.71 0.52
N ALA A 10 22.24 33.38 -0.13
CA ALA A 10 20.88 33.35 0.38
C ALA A 10 20.62 32.27 1.45
N PRO A 11 19.58 32.44 2.28
CA PRO A 11 19.20 31.46 3.27
C PRO A 11 18.68 30.18 2.61
N LEU A 12 19.15 29.03 3.11
CA LEU A 12 18.60 27.71 2.82
C LEU A 12 17.15 27.66 3.30
N GLU A 13 16.21 28.05 2.44
CA GLU A 13 14.81 27.70 2.62
C GLU A 13 14.68 26.18 2.54
N ASN A 14 14.52 25.57 3.71
CA ASN A 14 14.08 24.20 3.87
C ASN A 14 12.74 24.03 3.17
N LEU A 15 12.79 23.60 1.91
CA LEU A 15 11.63 23.15 1.17
C LEU A 15 11.15 21.85 1.82
N ILE A 16 10.35 21.98 2.89
CA ILE A 16 9.52 20.88 3.38
C ILE A 16 8.52 20.60 2.27
N ILE A 17 8.88 19.70 1.36
CA ILE A 17 7.99 19.14 0.36
C ILE A 17 6.96 18.28 1.11
N THR A 18 5.97 18.93 1.72
CA THR A 18 4.71 18.31 2.08
C THR A 18 3.95 18.06 0.80
N SER A 19 4.41 17.09 0.00
CA SER A 19 3.63 16.61 -1.13
C SER A 19 2.38 15.92 -0.56
N LYS A 20 1.29 16.67 -0.46
CA LYS A 20 -0.07 16.13 -0.37
C LYS A 20 -0.32 15.35 -1.66
N LYS A 21 0.17 14.12 -1.75
CA LYS A 21 -0.15 13.21 -2.86
C LYS A 21 -1.60 12.77 -2.68
N LYS A 22 -2.51 13.51 -3.33
CA LYS A 22 -3.83 13.00 -3.75
C LYS A 22 -3.63 11.61 -4.35
N GLY A 23 -4.47 10.66 -3.94
CA GLY A 23 -4.39 9.24 -4.31
C GLY A 23 -4.22 9.05 -5.80
N LEU A 24 -2.97 8.95 -6.24
CA LEU A 24 -2.61 8.57 -7.58
C LEU A 24 -2.70 7.04 -7.59
N GLU A 25 -3.75 6.49 -8.17
CA GLU A 25 -3.75 5.07 -8.54
C GLU A 25 -2.66 4.88 -9.60
N VAL A 26 -1.46 4.55 -9.14
CA VAL A 26 -0.31 4.32 -9.99
C VAL A 26 -0.58 3.07 -10.81
N ALA A 27 -0.62 3.20 -12.14
CA ALA A 27 -0.78 2.07 -13.05
C ALA A 27 0.25 0.97 -12.73
N SER A 28 -0.09 -0.30 -13.00
CA SER A 28 0.64 -1.48 -12.52
C SER A 28 2.15 -1.47 -12.78
N LEU A 29 2.59 -0.88 -13.90
CA LEU A 29 4.00 -0.79 -14.27
C LEU A 29 4.73 0.36 -13.55
N ARG A 30 4.09 1.52 -13.41
CA ARG A 30 4.70 2.71 -12.79
C ARG A 30 5.02 2.53 -11.31
N CYS A 31 4.38 1.57 -10.63
CA CYS A 31 4.71 1.23 -9.24
C CYS A 31 6.15 0.71 -9.12
N PHE A 32 6.65 0.02 -10.14
CA PHE A 32 7.99 -0.57 -10.15
C PHE A 32 9.08 0.43 -10.55
N ASP A 33 8.71 1.50 -11.26
CA ASP A 33 9.65 2.58 -11.60
C ASP A 33 10.01 3.41 -10.37
N VAL A 34 9.06 3.58 -9.44
CA VAL A 34 9.26 4.36 -8.23
C VAL A 34 9.95 3.54 -7.13
N ILE A 35 9.72 2.23 -7.10
CA ILE A 35 10.29 1.34 -6.07
C ILE A 35 11.50 0.63 -6.65
N ASP A 36 12.68 1.11 -6.26
CA ASP A 36 13.96 0.52 -6.67
C ASP A 36 14.06 -0.99 -6.35
N SER A 37 14.84 -1.70 -7.17
CA SER A 37 15.02 -3.14 -7.07
C SER A 37 15.49 -3.60 -5.69
N SER A 38 16.41 -2.86 -5.06
CA SER A 38 16.89 -3.18 -3.70
C SER A 38 15.77 -3.10 -2.67
N LYS A 39 14.91 -2.07 -2.78
CA LYS A 39 13.73 -1.88 -1.92
C LYS A 39 12.70 -3.00 -2.12
N ARG A 40 12.46 -3.42 -3.37
CA ARG A 40 11.57 -4.57 -3.68
C ARG A 40 12.07 -5.86 -3.04
N GLN A 41 13.38 -6.11 -3.14
CA GLN A 41 14.01 -7.27 -2.51
C GLN A 41 13.96 -7.19 -0.98
N ALA A 42 14.08 -6.01 -0.39
CA ALA A 42 13.90 -5.81 1.05
C ALA A 42 12.45 -6.14 1.47
N LEU A 43 11.45 -5.67 0.72
CA LEU A 43 10.04 -5.95 1.00
C LEU A 43 9.74 -7.46 1.05
N ILE A 44 10.13 -8.20 0.01
CA ILE A 44 9.87 -9.65 -0.03
C ILE A 44 10.70 -10.40 1.03
N ARG A 45 11.95 -9.98 1.29
CA ARG A 45 12.77 -10.58 2.36
C ARG A 45 12.14 -10.37 3.73
N ASN A 46 11.68 -9.16 4.02
CA ASN A 46 11.01 -8.85 5.29
C ASN A 46 9.69 -9.61 5.42
N PHE A 47 8.94 -9.74 4.31
CA PHE A 47 7.72 -10.52 4.29
C PHE A 47 7.96 -12.01 4.59
N ASN A 48 9.01 -12.59 4.00
CA ASN A 48 9.36 -13.99 4.20
C ASN A 48 10.02 -14.29 5.56
N LYS A 49 10.56 -13.27 6.24
CA LYS A 49 11.11 -13.40 7.59
C LYS A 49 10.05 -13.57 8.68
N MET A 50 8.80 -13.16 8.42
CA MET A 50 7.70 -13.33 9.37
C MET A 50 7.47 -14.82 9.64
N LYS A 51 7.31 -15.18 10.93
CA LYS A 51 7.38 -16.55 11.42
C LYS A 51 6.19 -17.38 10.94
N ASP A 52 4.99 -16.81 11.06
CA ASP A 52 3.74 -17.54 10.86
C ASP A 52 2.86 -16.94 9.77
N ARG A 53 2.03 -17.78 9.15
CA ARG A 53 1.06 -17.34 8.13
C ARG A 53 0.06 -16.32 8.67
N ASN A 54 -0.27 -16.40 9.96
CA ASN A 54 -1.15 -15.45 10.63
C ASN A 54 -0.51 -14.07 10.76
N GLU A 55 0.78 -14.02 11.12
CA GLU A 55 1.54 -12.78 11.19
C GLU A 55 1.62 -12.10 9.82
N GLN A 56 1.94 -12.87 8.77
CA GLN A 56 1.92 -12.37 7.39
C GLN A 56 0.53 -11.84 6.99
N ASN A 57 -0.55 -12.52 7.40
CA ASN A 57 -1.91 -12.08 7.08
C ASN A 57 -2.27 -10.78 7.82
N ALA A 58 -1.88 -10.65 9.09
CA ALA A 58 -2.06 -9.43 9.87
C ALA A 58 -1.32 -8.26 9.23
N TYR A 59 -0.07 -8.49 8.83
CA TYR A 59 0.73 -7.52 8.08
C TYR A 59 0.05 -7.08 6.78
N LEU A 60 -0.38 -8.02 5.93
CA LEU A 60 -1.06 -7.70 4.66
C LEU A 60 -2.35 -6.91 4.89
N CYS A 61 -3.16 -7.30 5.88
CA CYS A 61 -4.39 -6.58 6.21
C CYS A 61 -4.11 -5.16 6.70
N GLY A 62 -3.04 -4.94 7.47
CA GLY A 62 -2.63 -3.60 7.93
C GLY A 62 -2.21 -2.66 6.79
N LEU A 63 -1.81 -3.22 5.65
CA LEU A 63 -1.45 -2.46 4.44
C LEU A 63 -2.63 -2.21 3.49
N ILE A 64 -3.80 -2.77 3.78
CA ILE A 64 -5.02 -2.62 2.98
C ILE A 64 -5.97 -1.68 3.69
N SER A 65 -6.38 -0.61 3.02
CA SER A 65 -7.45 0.26 3.50
C SER A 65 -8.72 0.02 2.70
N MET A 66 -9.85 -0.18 3.39
CA MET A 66 -11.17 -0.28 2.77
C MET A 66 -11.96 1.00 3.02
N LYS A 67 -12.60 1.52 1.98
CA LYS A 67 -13.44 2.72 2.06
C LYS A 67 -14.83 2.44 1.52
N ASP A 68 -15.85 2.90 2.23
CA ASP A 68 -17.24 2.86 1.76
C ASP A 68 -17.46 3.77 0.55
N ILE A 69 -18.23 3.26 -0.42
CA ILE A 69 -18.60 4.03 -1.60
C ILE A 69 -19.84 4.86 -1.29
N CYS A 70 -19.64 6.10 -0.87
CA CYS A 70 -20.73 6.98 -0.43
C CYS A 70 -21.58 7.56 -1.57
N ARG A 71 -21.04 7.69 -2.79
CA ARG A 71 -21.76 8.30 -3.93
C ARG A 71 -21.53 7.50 -5.20
N ARG A 72 -22.62 7.02 -5.81
CA ARG A 72 -22.60 6.33 -7.09
C ARG A 72 -23.30 7.20 -8.14
N ARG A 73 -22.72 7.24 -9.34
CA ARG A 73 -23.43 7.74 -10.53
C ARG A 73 -23.96 6.51 -11.29
N PRO A 74 -25.24 6.13 -11.12
CA PRO A 74 -25.80 5.02 -11.88
C PRO A 74 -25.73 5.36 -13.37
N ARG A 75 -25.19 4.44 -14.17
CA ARG A 75 -25.14 4.53 -15.64
C ARG A 75 -26.09 3.52 -16.32
N LYS A 76 -26.72 2.64 -15.54
CA LYS A 76 -27.68 1.60 -15.94
C LYS A 76 -28.70 1.41 -14.82
N ASP A 77 -29.88 0.88 -15.14
CA ASP A 77 -30.93 0.58 -14.18
C ASP A 77 -30.48 -0.43 -13.11
N GLY A 78 -30.88 -0.15 -11.87
CA GLY A 78 -30.30 -0.70 -10.64
C GLY A 78 -30.38 -2.23 -10.49
N GLY A 79 -31.19 -2.93 -11.28
CA GLY A 79 -31.38 -4.39 -11.17
C GLY A 79 -30.29 -5.24 -11.84
N SER A 80 -29.47 -4.68 -12.74
CA SER A 80 -28.55 -5.48 -13.59
C SER A 80 -27.05 -5.26 -13.28
N ALA A 81 -26.71 -4.28 -12.44
CA ALA A 81 -25.32 -3.91 -12.20
C ALA A 81 -24.74 -4.68 -11.00
N ARG A 82 -23.64 -5.43 -11.21
CA ARG A 82 -22.78 -5.91 -10.12
C ARG A 82 -22.05 -4.72 -9.47
N LEU A 83 -22.72 -4.08 -8.51
CA LEU A 83 -22.18 -2.92 -7.82
C LEU A 83 -21.04 -3.33 -6.88
N ARG A 84 -19.95 -2.56 -6.90
CA ARG A 84 -18.90 -2.63 -5.87
C ARG A 84 -19.36 -1.85 -4.66
N ASP A 85 -19.28 -2.44 -3.46
CA ASP A 85 -19.68 -1.78 -2.20
C ASP A 85 -18.55 -1.05 -1.50
N LYS A 86 -17.32 -1.53 -1.69
CA LYS A 86 -16.11 -1.02 -1.03
C LYS A 86 -15.05 -0.71 -2.07
N SER A 87 -14.36 0.41 -1.88
CA SER A 87 -13.10 0.72 -2.56
C SER A 87 -11.92 0.22 -1.72
N HIS A 88 -10.83 -0.18 -2.37
CA HIS A 88 -9.65 -0.74 -1.70
C HIS A 88 -8.40 0.00 -2.14
N THR A 89 -7.60 0.43 -1.17
CA THR A 89 -6.28 1.03 -1.40
C THR A 89 -5.21 0.12 -0.80
N TYR A 90 -4.09 -0.04 -1.51
CA TYR A 90 -2.96 -0.85 -1.06
C TYR A 90 -1.78 0.06 -0.81
N LYS A 91 -1.05 -0.22 0.27
CA LYS A 91 0.17 0.48 0.62
C LYS A 91 1.32 -0.49 0.78
N VAL A 92 2.54 0.03 0.67
CA VAL A 92 3.77 -0.67 1.09
C VAL A 92 4.56 0.23 2.01
N ARG A 93 5.26 -0.38 2.97
CA ARG A 93 6.14 0.30 3.91
C ARG A 93 7.59 0.08 3.51
N ILE A 94 8.25 1.13 3.06
CA ILE A 94 9.66 1.09 2.66
C ILE A 94 10.48 1.64 3.82
N GLN A 95 11.46 0.86 4.27
CA GLN A 95 12.41 1.29 5.29
C GLN A 95 13.59 1.98 4.61
N HIS A 96 13.93 3.18 5.10
CA HIS A 96 15.11 3.93 4.69
C HIS A 96 16.27 3.73 5.67
N ALA A 97 17.48 4.12 5.27
CA ALA A 97 18.72 3.87 6.03
C ALA A 97 18.70 4.46 7.45
N GLU A 98 17.98 5.56 7.65
CA GLU A 98 17.85 6.27 8.94
C GLU A 98 16.77 5.67 9.86
N GLY A 99 16.24 4.49 9.54
CA GLY A 99 15.15 3.86 10.29
C GLY A 99 13.78 4.47 10.05
N LEU A 100 13.68 5.46 9.17
CA LEU A 100 12.41 6.06 8.75
C LEU A 100 11.63 5.11 7.84
N PHE A 101 10.30 5.09 8.01
CA PHE A 101 9.38 4.33 7.16
C PHE A 101 8.57 5.26 6.28
N GLU A 102 8.59 5.01 4.98
CA GLU A 102 7.74 5.69 4.01
C GLU A 102 6.58 4.77 3.60
N GLU A 103 5.35 5.27 3.72
CA GLU A 103 4.16 4.61 3.19
C GLU A 103 3.85 5.07 1.77
N MET A 104 3.85 4.12 0.83
CA MET A 104 3.57 4.38 -0.57
C MET A 104 2.33 3.63 -1.05
N SER A 105 1.41 4.33 -1.74
CA SER A 105 0.26 3.69 -2.37
C SER A 105 0.67 2.95 -3.65
N VAL A 106 0.20 1.71 -3.80
CA VAL A 106 0.51 0.86 -4.97
C VAL A 106 -0.78 0.26 -5.56
N SER A 107 -0.70 -0.15 -6.82
CA SER A 107 -1.76 -0.96 -7.43
C SER A 107 -1.89 -2.33 -6.79
N GLN A 108 -3.04 -2.97 -6.96
CA GLN A 108 -3.25 -4.36 -6.52
C GLN A 108 -2.21 -5.33 -7.12
N ALA A 109 -1.91 -5.18 -8.42
CA ALA A 109 -0.95 -6.05 -9.10
C ALA A 109 0.47 -5.88 -8.55
N ALA A 110 0.90 -4.65 -8.32
CA ALA A 110 2.18 -4.36 -7.70
C ALA A 110 2.23 -4.90 -6.26
N PHE A 111 1.17 -4.70 -5.47
CA PHE A 111 1.09 -5.25 -4.11
C PHE A 111 1.27 -6.78 -4.07
N ILE A 112 0.63 -7.50 -4.99
CA ILE A 112 0.75 -8.95 -5.14
C ILE A 112 2.19 -9.34 -5.48
N SER A 113 2.80 -8.66 -6.46
CA SER A 113 4.16 -8.94 -6.91
C SER A 113 5.23 -8.62 -5.86
N LEU A 114 5.10 -7.49 -5.15
CA LEU A 114 6.08 -7.04 -4.16
C LEU A 114 6.14 -7.97 -2.94
N HIS A 115 5.02 -8.59 -2.57
CA HIS A 115 4.96 -9.56 -1.47
C HIS A 115 5.04 -11.02 -1.92
N GLY A 116 5.14 -11.29 -3.23
CA GLY A 116 5.21 -12.66 -3.76
C GLY A 116 3.99 -13.53 -3.45
N ILE A 117 2.79 -12.93 -3.35
CA ILE A 117 1.56 -13.66 -3.01
C ILE A 117 0.71 -13.97 -4.25
N LYS A 118 -0.19 -14.96 -4.15
CA LYS A 118 -1.21 -15.20 -5.19
C LYS A 118 -2.43 -14.30 -4.99
N ASN A 119 -3.09 -13.90 -6.08
CA ASN A 119 -4.30 -13.05 -6.04
C ASN A 119 -5.40 -13.63 -5.13
N HIS A 120 -5.59 -14.96 -5.15
CA HIS A 120 -6.53 -15.65 -4.25
C HIS A 120 -6.30 -15.30 -2.77
N ARG A 121 -5.04 -15.27 -2.31
CA ARG A 121 -4.70 -14.94 -0.91
C ARG A 121 -5.20 -13.55 -0.53
N LEU A 122 -5.00 -12.58 -1.42
CA LEU A 122 -5.48 -11.21 -1.24
C LEU A 122 -7.01 -11.11 -1.26
N CYS A 123 -7.67 -11.78 -2.21
CA CYS A 123 -9.13 -11.82 -2.29
C CYS A 123 -9.78 -12.38 -1.01
N THR A 124 -9.23 -13.48 -0.49
CA THR A 124 -9.70 -14.07 0.77
C THR A 124 -9.57 -13.08 1.93
N ARG A 125 -8.44 -12.34 2.02
CA ARG A 125 -8.27 -11.34 3.09
C ARG A 125 -9.28 -10.21 2.99
N LYS A 126 -9.50 -9.65 1.80
CA LYS A 126 -10.53 -8.62 1.58
C LYS A 126 -11.92 -9.10 2.00
N TRP A 127 -12.26 -10.34 1.67
CA TRP A 127 -13.56 -10.92 2.04
C TRP A 127 -13.73 -11.01 3.56
N TYR A 128 -12.72 -11.51 4.28
CA TYR A 128 -12.75 -11.55 5.74
C TYR A 128 -12.82 -10.15 6.35
N MET A 129 -12.04 -9.19 5.85
CA MET A 129 -12.11 -7.81 6.31
C MET A 129 -13.50 -7.21 6.06
N LYS A 130 -14.14 -7.51 4.92
CA LYS A 130 -15.50 -7.03 4.59
C LYS A 130 -16.55 -7.57 5.58
N ILE A 131 -16.45 -8.83 5.97
CA ILE A 131 -17.48 -9.51 6.78
C ILE A 131 -17.26 -9.31 8.28
N LYS A 132 -16.04 -9.53 8.76
CA LYS A 132 -15.73 -9.54 10.19
C LYS A 132 -15.10 -8.24 10.70
N GLY A 133 -14.63 -7.36 9.81
CA GLY A 133 -13.92 -6.14 10.19
C GLY A 133 -12.51 -6.37 10.75
N GLU A 134 -12.12 -7.62 10.98
CA GLU A 134 -10.89 -8.00 11.68
C GLU A 134 -10.01 -8.96 10.86
N VAL A 135 -8.75 -9.08 11.29
CA VAL A 135 -7.82 -10.06 10.74
C VAL A 135 -8.15 -11.44 11.30
N VAL A 136 -8.81 -12.26 10.48
CA VAL A 136 -9.17 -13.62 10.88
C VAL A 136 -7.96 -14.55 10.77
N PRO A 137 -7.61 -15.28 11.85
CA PRO A 137 -6.54 -16.26 11.81
C PRO A 137 -6.89 -17.40 10.86
N ASP A 138 -5.85 -18.08 10.40
CA ASP A 138 -5.98 -19.23 9.54
C ASP A 138 -6.61 -20.42 10.28
N GLY A 139 -7.66 -20.98 9.67
CA GLY A 139 -8.47 -22.08 10.23
C GLY A 139 -8.26 -23.42 9.53
N ARG A 140 -7.30 -23.55 8.62
CA ARG A 140 -7.00 -24.83 7.96
C ARG A 140 -6.47 -25.84 8.96
N GLY A 141 -6.88 -27.10 8.84
CA GLY A 141 -6.43 -28.18 9.73
C GLY A 141 -7.01 -28.11 11.15
N LYS A 142 -7.99 -27.25 11.40
CA LYS A 142 -8.71 -27.12 12.68
C LYS A 142 -10.13 -27.68 12.60
N HIS A 143 -10.35 -28.65 11.71
CA HIS A 143 -11.61 -29.36 11.60
C HIS A 143 -11.60 -30.43 12.69
N THR A 144 -12.53 -30.38 13.63
CA THR A 144 -12.76 -31.50 14.53
C THR A 144 -13.40 -32.61 13.70
N ASN A 145 -12.71 -33.73 13.53
CA ASN A 145 -13.30 -34.95 12.96
C ASN A 145 -14.21 -35.62 13.98
#